data_AF-A0A2M7NAY4-F1
#
_entry.id   AF-A0A2M7NAY4-F1
#
_cell.length_a   1.000
_cell.length_b   1.000
_cell.length_c   1.000
_cell.angle_alpha   90.00
_cell.angle_beta   90.00
_cell.angle_gamma   90.00
#
_symmetry.space_group_name_H-M   'P 1'
#
loop_
_entity.id
_entity.type
_entity.pdbx_description
1 polymer ?
#
loop_
_entity_poly.entity_id
_entity_poly.type
_entity_poly.pdbx_seq_one_letter_code
_entity_poly.pdbx_strand_id
1 'polypeptide(L)'
;MGLLGVLLPLSVAIVFLTFYEAGVAPLKKATEKVLTQLIPEVLVCLGRDKENDQELTRVVTTPLLDYICRYLIKLPDKRELQLDVQLNVRKVSVVFYFPERKGRCRIACFSEFERLFEHTLAGARHEGYAANNVVGHTRIEDRCCDNLVLYKTLPRDFLWNSAEKLYFAQDMQVMVESLIQEADALLMPDEKIKD
;
A
#
# COMPACT_ATOMS: atom_id res chain seq x y z
N MET A 1 -51.29 23.78 -13.53
CA MET A 1 -50.11 23.80 -12.63
C MET A 1 -49.75 22.35 -12.32
N GLY A 2 -48.94 21.75 -13.19
CA GLY A 2 -48.81 20.29 -13.32
C GLY A 2 -47.84 19.66 -12.33
N LEU A 3 -48.01 18.34 -12.13
CA LEU A 3 -47.16 17.41 -11.37
C LEU A 3 -45.64 17.70 -11.50
N LEU A 4 -45.20 18.18 -12.66
CA LEU A 4 -43.83 18.57 -12.96
C LEU A 4 -43.25 19.64 -12.01
N GLY A 5 -44.07 20.61 -11.58
CA GLY A 5 -43.62 21.71 -10.71
C GLY A 5 -43.36 21.27 -9.26
N VAL A 6 -43.89 20.12 -8.85
CA VAL A 6 -43.66 19.52 -7.53
C VAL A 6 -42.55 18.45 -7.60
N LEU A 7 -42.50 17.70 -8.70
CA LEU A 7 -41.49 16.64 -8.91
C LEU A 7 -40.07 17.18 -9.07
N LEU A 8 -39.89 18.34 -9.70
CA LEU A 8 -38.58 18.93 -9.94
C LEU A 8 -37.87 19.39 -8.64
N PRO A 9 -38.50 20.19 -7.76
CA PRO A 9 -37.88 20.51 -6.47
C PRO A 9 -37.70 19.29 -5.56
N LEU A 10 -38.60 18.30 -5.64
CA LEU A 10 -38.46 17.05 -4.87
C LEU A 10 -37.27 16.21 -5.36
N SER A 11 -37.08 16.08 -6.67
CA SER A 11 -35.93 15.36 -7.25
C SER A 11 -34.61 16.08 -6.98
N VAL A 12 -34.57 17.42 -7.06
CA VAL A 12 -33.41 18.21 -6.64
C VAL A 12 -33.11 18.03 -5.15
N ALA A 13 -34.13 18.01 -4.29
CA ALA A 13 -33.97 17.78 -2.86
C ALA A 13 -33.47 16.37 -2.54
N ILE A 14 -33.96 15.34 -3.25
CA ILE A 14 -33.47 13.96 -3.12
C ILE A 14 -32.01 13.86 -3.54
N VAL A 15 -31.64 14.46 -4.68
CA VAL A 15 -30.25 14.52 -5.14
C VAL A 15 -29.37 15.22 -4.09
N PHE A 16 -29.79 16.37 -3.57
CA PHE A 16 -29.07 17.08 -2.52
C PHE A 16 -28.96 16.29 -1.21
N LEU A 17 -30.00 15.56 -0.80
CA LEU A 17 -29.97 14.70 0.39
C LEU A 17 -29.02 13.51 0.20
N THR A 18 -28.99 12.90 -1.00
CA THR A 18 -27.99 11.86 -1.32
C THR A 18 -26.56 12.41 -1.34
N PHE A 19 -26.38 13.69 -1.67
CA PHE A 19 -25.09 14.39 -1.54
C PHE A 19 -24.81 14.89 -0.12
N TYR A 20 -25.81 15.07 0.73
CA TYR A 20 -25.61 15.48 2.14
C TYR A 20 -25.19 14.28 3.00
N GLU A 21 -25.67 13.08 2.67
CA GLU A 21 -25.09 11.81 3.14
C GLU A 21 -23.67 11.56 2.60
N ALA A 22 -23.14 12.41 1.69
CA ALA A 22 -21.71 12.46 1.32
C ALA A 22 -20.83 13.04 2.44
N GLY A 23 -21.15 12.68 3.68
CA GLY A 23 -20.33 12.89 4.85
C GLY A 23 -19.17 11.90 4.95
N VAL A 24 -18.61 11.80 6.16
CA VAL A 24 -17.43 10.97 6.45
C VAL A 24 -17.63 9.50 6.08
N ALA A 25 -18.86 8.97 6.13
CA ALA A 25 -19.12 7.54 5.91
C ALA A 25 -18.81 7.04 4.48
N PRO A 26 -19.28 7.68 3.39
CA PRO A 26 -18.83 7.34 2.04
C PRO A 26 -17.31 7.44 1.84
N LEU A 27 -16.65 8.43 2.46
CA LEU A 27 -15.18 8.56 2.41
C LEU A 27 -14.49 7.37 3.10
N LYS A 28 -14.99 6.93 4.26
CA LYS A 28 -14.49 5.71 4.94
C LYS A 28 -14.64 4.49 4.05
N LYS A 29 -15.83 4.29 3.47
CA LYS A 29 -16.11 3.15 2.59
C LYS A 29 -15.23 3.16 1.34
N ALA A 30 -14.99 4.32 0.75
CA ALA A 30 -14.09 4.46 -0.40
C ALA A 30 -12.63 4.16 -0.02
N THR A 31 -12.18 4.64 1.15
CA THR A 31 -10.86 4.35 1.72
C THR A 31 -10.67 2.85 1.95
N GLU A 32 -11.64 2.20 2.59
CA GLU A 32 -11.66 0.75 2.83
C GLU A 32 -11.58 -0.03 1.52
N LYS A 33 -12.35 0.35 0.49
CA LYS A 33 -12.30 -0.32 -0.82
C LYS A 33 -10.92 -0.20 -1.47
N VAL A 34 -10.27 0.96 -1.40
CA VAL A 34 -8.91 1.11 -1.95
C VAL A 34 -7.94 0.16 -1.23
N LEU A 35 -7.99 0.13 0.10
CA LEU A 35 -7.07 -0.67 0.91
C LEU A 35 -7.35 -2.19 0.81
N THR A 36 -8.61 -2.61 0.80
CA THR A 36 -8.99 -4.03 0.95
C THR A 36 -9.33 -4.74 -0.37
N GLN A 37 -9.51 -3.99 -1.46
CA GLN A 37 -9.86 -4.55 -2.77
C GLN A 37 -8.82 -4.14 -3.81
N LEU A 38 -8.71 -2.84 -4.09
CA LEU A 38 -7.91 -2.36 -5.23
C LEU A 38 -6.40 -2.64 -5.07
N ILE A 39 -5.81 -2.30 -3.92
CA ILE A 39 -4.37 -2.54 -3.69
C ILE A 39 -4.04 -4.05 -3.73
N PRO A 40 -4.77 -4.95 -3.03
CA PRO A 40 -4.54 -6.39 -3.17
C PRO A 40 -4.64 -6.90 -4.60
N GLU A 41 -5.65 -6.46 -5.36
CA GLU A 41 -5.87 -6.90 -6.75
C GLU A 41 -4.67 -6.65 -7.66
N VAL A 42 -4.02 -5.48 -7.54
CA VAL A 42 -2.81 -5.17 -8.31
C VAL A 42 -1.58 -5.88 -7.78
N LEU A 43 -1.43 -6.01 -6.45
CA LEU A 43 -0.25 -6.64 -5.83
C LEU A 43 -0.19 -8.16 -6.08
N VAL A 44 -1.31 -8.84 -6.30
CA VAL A 44 -1.32 -10.26 -6.70
C VAL A 44 -0.66 -10.46 -8.08
N CYS A 45 -0.55 -9.41 -8.90
CA CYS A 45 0.08 -9.48 -10.21
C CYS A 45 1.61 -9.32 -10.17
N LEU A 46 2.22 -9.11 -9.00
CA LEU A 46 3.68 -9.02 -8.86
C LEU A 46 4.37 -10.31 -9.33
N GLY A 47 5.46 -10.17 -10.09
CA GLY A 47 6.28 -11.31 -10.52
C GLY A 47 5.57 -12.28 -11.47
N ARG A 48 4.44 -11.90 -12.08
CA ARG A 48 3.81 -12.69 -13.14
C ARG A 48 4.68 -12.66 -14.39
N ASP A 49 5.48 -13.70 -14.56
CA ASP A 49 6.12 -13.99 -15.84
C ASP A 49 5.10 -14.69 -16.76
N LYS A 50 4.96 -14.20 -18.00
CA LYS A 50 3.93 -14.72 -18.93
C LYS A 50 4.16 -16.18 -19.34
N GLU A 51 5.35 -16.71 -19.08
CA GLU A 51 5.79 -18.04 -19.55
C GLU A 51 5.69 -19.15 -18.50
N ASN A 52 5.62 -18.85 -17.20
CA ASN A 52 5.62 -19.86 -16.12
C ASN A 52 4.48 -19.64 -15.12
N ASP A 53 3.35 -20.28 -15.38
CA ASP A 53 2.09 -20.15 -14.62
C ASP A 53 2.06 -20.97 -13.30
N GLN A 54 3.22 -21.40 -12.77
CA GLN A 54 3.24 -22.48 -11.77
C GLN A 54 3.31 -22.03 -10.31
N GLU A 55 3.75 -20.81 -9.99
CA GLU A 55 3.64 -20.27 -8.63
C GLU A 55 3.28 -18.78 -8.67
N LEU A 56 2.10 -18.44 -8.15
CA LEU A 56 1.57 -17.07 -8.15
C LEU A 56 1.86 -16.37 -6.82
N THR A 57 2.15 -15.07 -6.89
CA THR A 57 2.22 -14.20 -5.71
C THR A 57 0.90 -14.25 -4.94
N ARG A 58 0.99 -14.45 -3.62
CA ARG A 58 -0.16 -14.43 -2.72
C ARG A 58 -0.10 -13.22 -1.82
N VAL A 59 -1.19 -12.47 -1.75
CA VAL A 59 -1.33 -11.31 -0.88
C VAL A 59 -2.33 -11.65 0.22
N VAL A 60 -1.88 -11.61 1.47
CA VAL A 60 -2.72 -11.81 2.65
C VAL A 60 -2.89 -10.47 3.36
N THR A 61 -4.13 -10.08 3.63
CA THR A 61 -4.46 -8.82 4.31
C THR A 61 -4.99 -9.07 5.71
N THR A 62 -4.64 -8.23 6.67
CA THR A 62 -5.33 -8.23 7.98
C THR A 62 -6.63 -7.43 7.91
N PRO A 63 -7.56 -7.61 8.88
CA PRO A 63 -8.65 -6.67 9.07
C PRO A 63 -8.12 -5.24 9.23
N LEU A 64 -8.88 -4.28 8.71
CA LEU A 64 -8.55 -2.87 8.76
C LEU A 64 -8.55 -2.38 10.21
N LEU A 65 -7.50 -1.69 10.64
CA LEU A 65 -7.38 -1.12 11.98
C LEU A 65 -6.97 0.35 11.83
N ASP A 66 -7.81 1.28 12.24
CA ASP A 66 -7.58 2.73 12.09
C ASP A 66 -7.17 3.19 10.68
N TYR A 67 -7.80 2.63 9.64
CA TYR A 67 -7.49 2.90 8.23
C TYR A 67 -6.08 2.47 7.79
N ILE A 68 -5.50 1.55 8.55
CA ILE A 68 -4.29 0.82 8.22
C ILE A 68 -4.69 -0.57 7.75
N CYS A 69 -4.17 -0.97 6.60
CA CYS A 69 -4.24 -2.34 6.12
C CYS A 69 -2.82 -2.89 6.07
N ARG A 70 -2.62 -4.07 6.68
CA ARG A 70 -1.36 -4.79 6.61
C ARG A 70 -1.43 -5.83 5.52
N TYR A 71 -0.38 -5.89 4.71
CA TYR A 71 -0.22 -6.84 3.62
C TYR A 71 0.99 -7.71 3.91
N LEU A 72 0.80 -9.02 3.81
CA LEU A 72 1.87 -10.01 3.72
C LEU A 72 1.87 -10.54 2.28
N ILE A 73 2.89 -10.15 1.53
CA ILE A 73 3.12 -10.56 0.15
C ILE A 73 4.07 -11.76 0.18
N LYS A 74 3.56 -12.92 -0.23
CA LYS A 74 4.33 -14.15 -0.37
C LYS A 74 4.68 -14.35 -1.83
N LEU A 75 5.97 -14.31 -2.12
CA LEU A 75 6.51 -14.47 -3.46
C LEU A 75 6.70 -15.96 -3.79
N PRO A 76 6.72 -16.33 -5.09
CA PRO A 76 6.92 -17.71 -5.54
C PRO A 76 8.19 -18.35 -4.97
N ASP A 77 9.28 -17.60 -4.93
CA ASP A 77 10.59 -18.03 -4.41
C ASP A 77 10.69 -18.12 -2.88
N LYS A 78 9.55 -18.18 -2.19
CA LYS A 78 9.42 -18.27 -0.71
C LYS A 78 9.91 -17.03 0.04
N ARG A 79 10.22 -15.94 -0.66
CA ARG A 79 10.46 -14.65 -0.02
C ARG A 79 9.14 -14.06 0.45
N GLU A 80 9.17 -13.35 1.56
CA GLU A 80 8.00 -12.68 2.12
C GLU A 80 8.32 -11.21 2.36
N LEU A 81 7.43 -10.33 1.90
CA LEU A 81 7.47 -8.91 2.16
C LEU A 81 6.24 -8.51 2.96
N GLN A 82 6.46 -7.84 4.09
CA GLN A 82 5.37 -7.27 4.86
C GLN A 82 5.38 -5.75 4.73
N LEU A 83 4.19 -5.17 4.56
CA LEU A 83 4.02 -3.72 4.53
C LEU A 83 2.66 -3.30 5.13
N ASP A 84 2.62 -2.10 5.69
CA ASP A 84 1.38 -1.44 6.12
C ASP A 84 1.09 -0.26 5.18
N VAL A 85 -0.16 -0.14 4.73
CA VAL A 85 -0.65 1.06 4.03
C VAL A 85 -1.69 1.75 4.88
N GLN A 86 -1.43 3.03 5.19
CA GLN A 86 -2.38 3.92 5.83
C GLN A 86 -2.87 4.95 4.82
N LEU A 87 -4.20 5.05 4.66
CA LEU A 87 -4.82 6.03 3.75
C LEU A 87 -5.67 7.04 4.53
N ASN A 88 -5.17 8.27 4.62
CA ASN A 88 -5.80 9.39 5.33
C ASN A 88 -6.49 10.34 4.35
N VAL A 89 -7.38 9.82 3.49
CA VAL A 89 -8.14 10.53 2.42
C VAL A 89 -7.28 11.19 1.34
N ARG A 90 -6.31 12.01 1.71
CA ARG A 90 -5.44 12.83 0.84
C ARG A 90 -3.95 12.56 1.05
N LYS A 91 -3.60 11.68 1.98
CA LYS A 91 -2.22 11.27 2.22
C LYS A 91 -2.21 9.76 2.35
N VAL A 92 -1.26 9.12 1.69
CA VAL A 92 -0.94 7.73 1.91
C VAL A 92 0.42 7.62 2.59
N SER A 93 0.53 6.67 3.51
CA SER A 93 1.80 6.23 4.08
C SER A 93 1.94 4.74 3.81
N VAL A 94 3.09 4.33 3.28
CA VAL A 94 3.46 2.94 3.06
C VAL A 94 4.67 2.65 3.93
N VAL A 95 4.55 1.65 4.80
CA VAL A 95 5.62 1.24 5.72
C VAL A 95 6.06 -0.15 5.30
N PHE A 96 7.29 -0.29 4.83
CA PHE A 96 7.90 -1.58 4.54
C PHE A 96 8.64 -2.09 5.78
N TYR A 97 8.52 -3.39 6.05
CA TYR A 97 9.18 -4.03 7.18
C TYR A 97 10.19 -5.06 6.71
N PHE A 98 11.44 -4.90 7.19
CA PHE A 98 12.54 -5.81 6.90
C PHE A 98 12.99 -6.50 8.19
N PRO A 99 12.82 -7.81 8.34
CA PRO A 99 13.22 -8.51 9.56
C PRO A 99 14.73 -8.48 9.76
N GLU A 100 15.16 -8.27 11.01
CA GLU A 100 16.56 -8.34 11.43
C GLU A 100 17.10 -9.75 11.19
N ARG A 101 18.22 -9.86 10.46
CA ARG A 101 18.88 -11.15 10.18
C ARG A 101 19.92 -11.47 11.25
N LYS A 102 20.05 -12.77 11.58
CA LYS A 102 21.15 -13.25 12.41
C LYS A 102 22.50 -12.84 11.81
N GLY A 103 23.30 -12.11 12.58
CA GLY A 103 24.64 -11.67 12.17
C GLY A 103 24.69 -10.39 11.34
N ARG A 104 23.56 -9.73 11.07
CA ARG A 104 23.53 -8.39 10.46
C ARG A 104 23.21 -7.35 11.52
N CYS A 105 23.96 -6.26 11.56
CA CYS A 105 23.57 -5.10 12.36
C CYS A 105 22.30 -4.48 11.76
N ARG A 106 21.44 -3.94 12.64
CA ARG A 106 20.31 -3.11 12.25
C ARG A 106 20.75 -1.97 11.34
N ILE A 107 19.86 -1.57 10.46
CA ILE A 107 20.05 -0.37 9.65
C ILE A 107 20.18 0.81 10.60
N ALA A 108 21.36 1.43 10.64
CA ALA A 108 21.65 2.45 11.65
C ALA A 108 21.15 3.84 11.24
N CYS A 109 21.02 4.07 9.93
CA CYS A 109 20.66 5.37 9.37
C CYS A 109 19.97 5.25 8.01
N PHE A 110 19.24 6.30 7.63
CA PHE A 110 18.46 6.32 6.39
C PHE A 110 19.32 6.21 5.13
N SER A 111 20.58 6.70 5.15
CA SER A 111 21.48 6.58 3.99
C SER A 111 21.81 5.12 3.63
N GLU A 112 21.70 4.18 4.56
CA GLU A 112 21.80 2.77 4.23
C GLU A 112 20.60 2.28 3.43
N PHE A 113 19.38 2.74 3.75
CA PHE A 113 18.21 2.49 2.91
C PHE A 113 18.36 3.15 1.54
N GLU A 114 18.88 4.36 1.46
CA GLU A 114 19.13 5.03 0.18
C GLU A 114 20.09 4.25 -0.72
N ARG A 115 21.10 3.61 -0.14
CA ARG A 115 22.03 2.76 -0.88
C ARG A 115 21.43 1.41 -1.26
N LEU A 116 20.62 0.81 -0.39
CA LEU A 116 20.01 -0.50 -0.63
C LEU A 116 18.86 -0.43 -1.63
N PHE A 117 18.13 0.68 -1.65
CA PHE A 117 16.90 0.88 -2.45
C PHE A 117 17.02 2.10 -3.36
N GLU A 118 18.20 2.29 -3.97
CA GLU A 118 18.51 3.48 -4.77
C GLU A 118 17.47 3.68 -5.88
N HIS A 119 17.17 2.63 -6.64
CA HIS A 119 16.25 2.71 -7.77
C HIS A 119 14.80 2.85 -7.32
N THR A 120 14.38 2.07 -6.32
CA THR A 120 13.03 2.20 -5.75
C THR A 120 12.78 3.61 -5.22
N LEU A 121 13.72 4.17 -4.46
CA LEU A 121 13.56 5.50 -3.87
C LEU A 121 13.64 6.60 -4.92
N ALA A 122 14.49 6.46 -5.95
CA ALA A 122 14.53 7.39 -7.06
C ALA A 122 13.20 7.41 -7.84
N GLY A 123 12.67 6.23 -8.19
CA GLY A 123 11.37 6.10 -8.87
C GLY A 123 10.22 6.64 -8.02
N ALA A 124 10.17 6.27 -6.74
CA ALA A 124 9.16 6.77 -5.81
C ALA A 124 9.21 8.31 -5.69
N ARG A 125 10.41 8.91 -5.61
CA ARG A 125 10.55 10.37 -5.58
C ARG A 125 10.06 11.04 -6.85
N HIS A 126 10.33 10.44 -8.02
CA HIS A 126 9.82 10.94 -9.30
C HIS A 126 8.29 10.97 -9.33
N GLU A 127 7.68 9.93 -8.75
CA GLU A 127 6.22 9.81 -8.59
C GLU A 127 5.66 10.63 -7.42
N GLY A 128 6.48 11.43 -6.72
CA GLY A 128 6.04 12.34 -5.67
C GLY A 128 5.86 11.70 -4.29
N TYR A 129 6.43 10.51 -4.05
CA TYR A 129 6.65 10.03 -2.69
C TYR A 129 7.82 10.76 -2.05
N ALA A 130 7.69 11.02 -0.75
CA ALA A 130 8.79 11.41 0.10
C ALA A 130 9.07 10.30 1.11
N ALA A 131 10.35 10.11 1.43
CA ALA A 131 10.77 9.17 2.46
C ALA A 131 10.84 9.87 3.82
N ASN A 132 10.56 9.11 4.88
CA ASN A 132 10.92 9.53 6.23
C ASN A 132 12.41 9.23 6.45
N ASN A 133 13.18 10.26 6.80
CA ASN A 133 14.63 10.14 7.00
C ASN A 133 14.99 9.55 8.37
N VAL A 134 13.99 9.13 9.16
CA VAL A 134 14.18 8.45 10.45
C VAL A 134 13.98 6.96 10.24
N VAL A 135 15.01 6.18 10.57
CA VAL A 135 14.89 4.72 10.67
C VAL A 135 14.08 4.40 11.93
N GLY A 136 12.96 3.71 11.76
CA GLY A 136 12.22 3.15 12.87
C GLY A 136 12.54 1.67 13.04
N HIS A 137 12.43 1.22 14.29
CA HIS A 137 12.52 -0.19 14.63
C HIS A 137 11.20 -0.59 15.28
N THR A 138 10.54 -1.60 14.72
CA THR A 138 9.25 -2.09 15.20
C THR A 138 9.37 -3.58 15.47
N ARG A 139 8.66 -4.07 16.50
CA ARG A 139 8.50 -5.52 16.70
C ARG A 139 7.22 -5.99 16.05
N ILE A 140 7.31 -6.99 15.17
CA ILE A 140 6.20 -7.62 14.48
C ILE A 140 6.31 -9.12 14.72
N GLU A 141 5.28 -9.73 15.32
CA GLU A 141 5.24 -11.18 15.57
C GLU A 141 6.54 -11.71 16.19
N ASP A 142 7.04 -11.00 17.21
CA ASP A 142 8.29 -11.24 17.94
C ASP A 142 9.60 -11.06 17.17
N ARG A 143 9.56 -10.61 15.92
CA ARG A 143 10.74 -10.21 15.13
C ARG A 143 10.97 -8.72 15.23
N CYS A 144 12.23 -8.31 15.45
CA CYS A 144 12.62 -6.92 15.27
C CYS A 144 12.74 -6.64 13.77
N CYS A 145 12.09 -5.57 13.31
CA CYS A 145 12.11 -5.16 11.91
C CYS A 145 12.62 -3.72 11.80
N ASP A 146 13.49 -3.49 10.82
CA ASP A 146 13.83 -2.16 10.35
C ASP A 146 12.72 -1.70 9.39
N ASN A 147 12.29 -0.45 9.52
CA ASN A 147 11.19 0.07 8.72
C ASN A 147 11.62 1.20 7.77
N LEU A 148 11.09 1.13 6.55
CA LEU A 148 11.19 2.20 5.54
C LEU A 148 9.80 2.79 5.35
N VAL A 149 9.66 4.08 5.62
CA VAL A 149 8.37 4.78 5.51
C VAL A 149 8.40 5.72 4.31
N LEU A 150 7.49 5.50 3.36
CA LEU A 150 7.24 6.38 2.22
C LEU A 150 5.85 7.01 2.37
N TYR A 151 5.71 8.27 2.01
CA TYR A 151 4.41 8.94 2.01
C TYR A 151 4.21 9.81 0.78
N LYS A 152 2.97 9.87 0.29
CA LYS A 152 2.59 10.64 -0.90
C LYS A 152 1.34 11.45 -0.61
N THR A 153 1.32 12.68 -1.10
CA THR A 153 0.11 13.51 -1.11
C THR A 153 -0.69 13.14 -2.34
N LEU A 154 -1.98 12.86 -2.14
CA LEU A 154 -2.91 12.46 -3.19
C LEU A 154 -3.76 13.66 -3.66
N PRO A 155 -4.31 13.61 -4.89
CA PRO A 155 -5.25 14.60 -5.38
C PRO A 155 -6.44 14.80 -4.45
N ARG A 156 -7.06 16.00 -4.52
CA ARG A 156 -8.19 16.36 -3.64
C ARG A 156 -9.40 15.44 -3.82
N ASP A 157 -9.59 14.95 -5.03
CA ASP A 157 -10.68 14.11 -5.48
C ASP A 157 -10.31 12.62 -5.55
N PHE A 158 -9.14 12.21 -5.04
CA PHE A 158 -8.60 10.85 -5.16
C PHE A 158 -9.65 9.74 -4.92
N LEU A 159 -10.39 9.79 -3.80
CA LEU A 159 -11.37 8.74 -3.47
C LEU A 159 -12.53 8.65 -4.48
N TRP A 160 -12.82 9.74 -5.19
CA TRP A 160 -13.89 9.84 -6.17
C TRP A 160 -13.42 9.69 -7.62
N ASN A 161 -12.12 9.84 -7.85
CA ASN A 161 -11.53 9.72 -9.17
C ASN A 161 -10.97 8.30 -9.38
N SER A 162 -11.67 7.51 -10.21
CA SER A 162 -11.27 6.12 -10.47
C SER A 162 -9.94 5.98 -11.19
N ALA A 163 -9.58 6.93 -12.07
CA ALA A 163 -8.30 6.92 -12.77
C ALA A 163 -7.15 7.12 -11.79
N GLU A 164 -7.27 8.09 -10.89
CA GLU A 164 -6.25 8.36 -9.85
C GLU A 164 -6.06 7.19 -8.88
N LYS A 165 -7.16 6.52 -8.49
CA LYS A 165 -7.07 5.31 -7.65
C LYS A 165 -6.32 4.19 -8.35
N LEU A 166 -6.65 3.92 -9.61
CA LEU A 166 -6.00 2.87 -10.38
C LEU A 166 -4.54 3.21 -10.63
N TYR A 167 -4.24 4.46 -11.01
CA TYR A 167 -2.88 4.95 -11.19
C TYR A 167 -2.05 4.72 -9.94
N PHE A 168 -2.53 5.18 -8.78
CA PHE A 168 -1.85 4.98 -7.49
C PHE A 168 -1.60 3.50 -7.19
N ALA A 169 -2.57 2.62 -7.44
CA ALA A 169 -2.43 1.20 -7.20
C ALA A 169 -1.34 0.58 -8.10
N GLN A 170 -1.32 0.93 -9.39
CA GLN A 170 -0.31 0.46 -10.34
C GLN A 170 1.08 1.03 -10.05
N ASP A 171 1.18 2.30 -9.70
CA ASP A 171 2.40 2.96 -9.22
C ASP A 171 2.96 2.23 -7.98
N MET A 172 2.09 1.91 -7.02
CA MET A 172 2.47 1.11 -5.85
C MET A 172 2.94 -0.30 -6.24
N GLN A 173 2.31 -0.95 -7.21
CA GLN A 173 2.75 -2.26 -7.72
C GLN A 173 4.18 -2.18 -8.26
N VAL A 174 4.48 -1.21 -9.12
CA VAL A 174 5.82 -1.01 -9.70
C VAL A 174 6.85 -0.73 -8.60
N MET A 175 6.51 0.14 -7.66
CA MET A 175 7.38 0.45 -6.51
C MET A 175 7.69 -0.80 -5.67
N VAL A 176 6.68 -1.61 -5.36
CA VAL A 176 6.85 -2.85 -4.59
C VAL A 176 7.70 -3.86 -5.38
N GLU A 177 7.50 -3.95 -6.69
CA GLU A 177 8.29 -4.84 -7.56
C GLU A 177 9.76 -4.44 -7.60
N SER A 178 10.08 -3.16 -7.82
CA SER A 178 11.46 -2.66 -7.75
C SER A 178 12.09 -2.93 -6.38
N LEU A 179 11.32 -2.71 -5.31
CA LEU A 179 11.79 -2.95 -3.94
C LEU A 179 12.13 -4.41 -3.71
N ILE A 180 11.29 -5.34 -4.19
CA ILE A 180 11.53 -6.79 -4.06
C ILE A 180 12.80 -7.22 -4.80
N GLN A 181 13.07 -6.62 -5.96
CA GLN A 181 14.29 -6.90 -6.74
C GLN A 181 15.55 -6.42 -5.99
N GLU A 182 15.50 -5.24 -5.37
CA GLU A 182 16.61 -4.69 -4.60
C GLU A 182 16.75 -5.34 -3.20
N ALA A 183 15.64 -5.79 -2.61
CA ALA A 183 15.57 -6.39 -1.28
C ALA A 183 15.97 -7.87 -1.23
N ASP A 184 16.59 -8.43 -2.27
CA ASP A 184 16.83 -9.86 -2.38
C ASP A 184 17.54 -10.46 -1.14
N ALA A 185 18.60 -9.79 -0.69
CA ALA A 185 19.35 -10.14 0.51
C ALA A 185 18.67 -9.75 1.84
N LEU A 186 17.44 -9.23 1.83
CA LEU A 186 16.65 -8.91 3.01
C LEU A 186 15.43 -9.83 3.15
N LEU A 187 14.81 -10.24 2.04
CA LEU A 187 13.55 -10.99 2.04
C LEU A 187 13.70 -12.53 2.05
N MET A 188 14.92 -13.06 1.96
CA MET A 188 15.12 -14.53 2.06
C MET A 188 14.57 -15.09 3.38
N PRO A 189 13.92 -16.26 3.32
CA PRO A 189 13.43 -16.94 4.51
C PRO A 189 14.60 -17.30 5.43
N ASP A 190 14.40 -17.20 6.75
CA ASP A 190 15.31 -17.79 7.72
C ASP A 190 15.46 -19.28 7.37
N GLU A 191 16.68 -19.71 7.05
CA GLU A 191 16.99 -21.14 6.98
C GLU A 191 16.56 -21.74 8.33
N LYS A 192 15.54 -22.59 8.30
CA LYS A 192 15.24 -23.46 9.43
C LYS A 192 16.49 -24.31 9.64
N ILE A 193 17.28 -23.94 10.65
CA ILE A 193 18.30 -24.81 11.21
C ILE A 193 17.56 -26.10 11.57
N LYS A 194 17.86 -27.18 10.84
CA LYS A 194 17.50 -28.52 11.28
C LYS A 194 18.32 -28.76 12.54
N ASP A 195 17.63 -28.86 13.68
CA ASP A 195 18.17 -29.48 14.88
C ASP A 195 18.59 -30.93 14.58
#